data_AF-A0A483QJF3-F1
#
_entry.id   AF-A0A483QJF3-F1
#
_cell.length_a   1.000
_cell.length_b   1.000
_cell.length_c   1.000
_cell.angle_alpha   90.00
_cell.angle_beta   90.00
_cell.angle_gamma   90.00
#
_symmetry.space_group_name_H-M   'P 1'
#
loop_
_entity.id
_entity.type
_entity.pdbx_description
1 polymer ?
#
loop_
_entity_poly.entity_id
_entity_poly.type
_entity_poly.pdbx_seq_one_letter_code
_entity_poly.pdbx_strand_id
1 'polypeptide(L)'
;MAFNPELGSTSPAVLLDNAERLDKLVNGPAADVPDRGGDPLYSWRQMMAKNDEIRQNIIPLSKQYATLAAAQADIANIPEGSTTYYRSPDDSALAIEVMNVGGTLTATGRKMPSSQAVDSVRGLIDSQGENPFSVVFKNGLSPFGYKDGRLYADEFQKLYSSDAGLEFGGSIIDNNPPDGWRFVIYYRNGLVMCGQRNDGTMIGFGEGGSGGGSIEPGDTAADYDSIRNYTGTATVRDVVGQRIAGRFVVNPDDTTSGEIPGGILVDVLGRRWYRQAEFVSYDMFMAPRVPGATLLAVQVALAMGNCSSAIAYLSGVEAADAAIQNAHRYANLLNIPVRQNDGAFLVLVDHEAEVRTKTSLGGSIIFTSADSGVNEIRWGPLRLLDPTAPEPKRMFNIKGKERIELTPAELATFNTSYSQYLKKGSNYLPYPKLYPYYGGMFYALSNEVEIYRNGNRDNPRDRVLYRDFSRIGRNGALTERIVKDIPTGSIGYAAIIPKEDDFLEFECPHFIELGDSRRFLNIEVSRPMVRIKNLVHTSWQTASTSLESRVVISAREVFDVFCEYGETTCHPAENGSYVICIRDTCNVHIDNYYGLHGWGFQGHHGIKGLYGNRNTFNRVDFHSFG
;
A
#
# COMPACT_ATOMS: atom_id res chain seq x y z
N MET A 1 3.69 -31.79 -80.91
CA MET A 1 4.92 -31.24 -80.29
C MET A 1 5.57 -30.32 -81.30
N ALA A 2 5.28 -29.02 -81.22
CA ALA A 2 5.93 -28.02 -82.06
C ALA A 2 7.25 -27.62 -81.36
N PHE A 3 8.31 -27.59 -82.14
CA PHE A 3 9.70 -27.39 -81.74
C PHE A 3 9.88 -26.04 -81.04
N ASN A 4 9.98 -26.02 -79.72
CA ASN A 4 10.36 -24.82 -78.95
C ASN A 4 11.85 -24.94 -78.61
N PRO A 5 12.75 -24.35 -79.43
CA PRO A 5 14.18 -24.46 -79.18
C PRO A 5 14.53 -23.82 -77.83
N GLU A 6 15.47 -24.44 -77.11
CA GLU A 6 15.86 -24.03 -75.76
C GLU A 6 16.22 -22.54 -75.70
N LEU A 7 15.89 -21.90 -74.56
CA LEU A 7 16.29 -20.52 -74.24
C LEU A 7 17.79 -20.34 -74.50
N GLY A 8 18.16 -19.41 -75.38
CA GLY A 8 19.55 -19.19 -75.82
C GLY A 8 19.92 -19.71 -77.21
N SER A 9 19.01 -20.39 -77.93
CA SER A 9 19.23 -20.79 -79.33
C SER A 9 19.25 -19.58 -80.29
N THR A 10 20.25 -19.54 -81.19
CA THR A 10 20.43 -18.50 -82.22
C THR A 10 19.79 -18.86 -83.57
N SER A 11 18.92 -19.88 -83.61
CA SER A 11 18.29 -20.30 -84.88
C SER A 11 17.42 -19.19 -85.50
N PRO A 12 17.40 -19.04 -86.84
CA PRO A 12 16.60 -18.00 -87.51
C PRO A 12 15.10 -18.05 -87.17
N ALA A 13 14.55 -19.24 -86.89
CA ALA A 13 13.14 -19.40 -86.49
C ALA A 13 12.84 -18.73 -85.14
N VAL A 14 13.79 -18.74 -84.19
CA VAL A 14 13.66 -18.06 -82.89
C VAL A 14 13.67 -16.55 -83.06
N LEU A 15 14.49 -16.03 -83.97
CA LEU A 15 14.53 -14.60 -84.25
C LEU A 15 13.21 -14.13 -84.86
N LEU A 16 12.64 -14.89 -85.79
CA LEU A 16 11.34 -14.59 -86.38
C LEU A 16 10.21 -14.65 -85.33
N ASP A 17 10.14 -15.71 -84.53
CA ASP A 17 9.13 -15.85 -83.47
C ASP A 17 9.21 -14.73 -82.42
N ASN A 18 10.43 -14.33 -82.03
CA ASN A 18 10.62 -13.19 -81.13
C ASN A 18 10.19 -11.87 -81.78
N ALA A 19 10.47 -11.67 -83.08
CA ALA A 19 10.07 -10.46 -83.80
C ALA A 19 8.54 -10.36 -83.93
N GLU A 20 7.86 -11.45 -84.26
CA GLU A 20 6.40 -11.51 -84.30
C GLU A 20 5.76 -11.32 -82.92
N ARG A 21 6.35 -11.90 -81.86
CA ARG A 21 5.89 -11.71 -80.48
C ARG A 21 6.07 -10.26 -80.03
N LEU A 22 7.19 -9.64 -80.37
CA LEU A 22 7.46 -8.23 -80.07
C LEU A 22 6.45 -7.31 -80.78
N ASP A 23 6.15 -7.57 -82.04
CA ASP A 23 5.14 -6.80 -82.78
C ASP A 23 3.74 -6.92 -82.14
N LYS A 24 3.35 -8.12 -81.72
CA LYS A 24 2.10 -8.35 -80.99
C LYS A 24 2.07 -7.62 -79.64
N LEU A 25 3.19 -7.56 -78.92
CA LEU A 25 3.28 -6.88 -77.64
C LEU A 25 3.26 -5.35 -77.77
N VAL A 26 3.94 -4.80 -78.77
CA VAL A 26 4.12 -3.35 -78.90
C VAL A 26 3.03 -2.70 -79.75
N ASN A 27 2.68 -3.32 -80.89
CA ASN A 27 1.77 -2.75 -81.88
C ASN A 27 0.38 -3.44 -81.92
N GLY A 28 0.25 -4.60 -81.28
CA GLY A 28 -0.97 -5.39 -81.25
C GLY A 28 -2.13 -4.78 -80.43
N PRO A 29 -3.33 -5.36 -80.53
CA PRO A 29 -4.47 -5.01 -79.68
C PRO A 29 -4.21 -5.40 -78.21
N ALA A 30 -5.05 -4.95 -77.29
CA ALA A 30 -4.95 -5.31 -75.88
C ALA A 30 -5.18 -6.82 -75.69
N ALA A 31 -4.12 -7.58 -75.44
CA ALA A 31 -4.14 -9.03 -75.25
C ALA A 31 -2.95 -9.55 -74.42
N ASP A 32 -3.16 -10.72 -73.80
CA ASP A 32 -2.12 -11.55 -73.22
C ASP A 32 -1.41 -12.31 -74.34
N VAL A 33 -0.11 -12.11 -74.48
CA VAL A 33 0.73 -12.78 -75.47
C VAL A 33 1.69 -13.71 -74.73
N PRO A 34 1.61 -15.04 -74.92
CA PRO A 34 2.48 -15.96 -74.21
C PRO A 34 3.94 -15.77 -74.64
N ASP A 35 4.84 -15.79 -73.68
CA ASP A 35 6.27 -15.83 -73.89
C ASP A 35 6.71 -17.20 -74.43
N ARG A 36 8.02 -17.45 -74.48
CA ARG A 36 8.55 -18.72 -74.96
C ARG A 36 8.33 -19.88 -73.99
N GLY A 37 8.24 -19.60 -72.69
CA GLY A 37 7.89 -20.59 -71.65
C GLY A 37 6.39 -20.89 -71.59
N GLY A 38 5.56 -20.07 -72.26
CA GLY A 38 4.10 -20.14 -72.21
C GLY A 38 3.48 -19.21 -71.16
N ASP A 39 4.28 -18.40 -70.47
CA ASP A 39 3.82 -17.45 -69.47
C ASP A 39 3.28 -16.17 -70.14
N PRO A 40 2.15 -15.61 -69.66
CA PRO A 40 1.52 -14.46 -70.32
C PRO A 40 2.33 -13.17 -70.14
N LEU A 41 2.61 -12.48 -71.24
CA LEU A 41 3.09 -11.10 -71.27
C LEU A 41 1.96 -10.17 -71.72
N TYR A 42 1.90 -8.97 -71.13
CA TYR A 42 0.85 -8.00 -71.43
C TYR A 42 1.29 -7.05 -72.56
N SER A 43 0.43 -6.90 -73.58
CA SER A 43 0.64 -5.90 -74.62
C SER A 43 0.61 -4.45 -74.07
N TRP A 44 1.29 -3.53 -74.76
CA TRP A 44 1.35 -2.12 -74.38
C TRP A 44 -0.03 -1.47 -74.24
N ARG A 45 -0.95 -1.75 -75.19
CA ARG A 45 -2.33 -1.23 -75.13
C ARG A 45 -3.11 -1.76 -73.93
N GLN A 46 -2.88 -3.00 -73.52
CA GLN A 46 -3.51 -3.57 -72.32
C GLN A 46 -2.95 -2.96 -71.03
N MET A 47 -1.63 -2.73 -70.98
CA MET A 47 -1.01 -2.02 -69.86
C MET A 47 -1.51 -0.59 -69.74
N MET A 48 -1.71 0.12 -70.87
CA MET A 48 -2.33 1.44 -70.88
C MET A 48 -3.77 1.41 -70.34
N ALA A 49 -4.60 0.47 -70.80
CA ALA A 49 -5.98 0.35 -70.33
C ALA A 49 -6.06 0.07 -68.83
N LYS A 50 -5.22 -0.85 -68.32
CA LYS A 50 -5.11 -1.13 -66.87
C LYS A 50 -4.60 0.10 -66.09
N ASN A 51 -3.66 0.87 -66.65
CA ASN A 51 -3.20 2.11 -66.03
C ASN A 51 -4.28 3.20 -66.01
N ASP A 52 -5.11 3.31 -67.04
CA ASP A 52 -6.25 4.24 -67.05
C ASP A 52 -7.33 3.82 -66.05
N GLU A 53 -7.61 2.53 -65.91
CA GLU A 53 -8.47 1.99 -64.85
C GLU A 53 -7.92 2.31 -63.45
N ILE A 54 -6.61 2.11 -63.23
CA ILE A 54 -5.96 2.46 -61.95
C ILE A 54 -6.00 3.96 -61.69
N ARG A 55 -5.77 4.82 -62.69
CA ARG A 55 -5.92 6.27 -62.56
C ARG A 55 -7.35 6.65 -62.21
N GLN A 56 -8.34 6.02 -62.83
CA GLN A 56 -9.75 6.24 -62.54
C GLN A 56 -10.15 5.78 -61.14
N ASN A 57 -9.49 4.76 -60.57
CA ASN A 57 -9.83 4.18 -59.26
C ASN A 57 -9.01 4.70 -58.07
N ILE A 58 -7.80 5.22 -58.28
CA ILE A 58 -6.96 5.79 -57.19
C ILE A 58 -7.16 7.31 -57.05
N ILE A 59 -7.53 8.03 -58.11
CA ILE A 59 -7.81 9.47 -58.07
C ILE A 59 -9.16 9.86 -57.39
N PRO A 60 -10.23 9.03 -57.30
CA PRO A 60 -11.47 9.42 -56.61
C PRO A 60 -11.30 9.71 -55.11
N LEU A 61 -10.26 9.16 -54.47
CA LEU A 61 -9.86 9.52 -53.11
C LEU A 61 -9.09 10.86 -53.04
N SER A 62 -8.88 11.56 -54.16
CA SER A 62 -8.14 12.84 -54.24
C SER A 62 -8.64 13.84 -55.29
N LYS A 63 -9.78 13.60 -55.94
CA LYS A 63 -10.40 14.57 -56.86
C LYS A 63 -11.21 15.58 -56.04
N GLN A 64 -10.72 16.82 -55.96
CA GLN A 64 -11.53 17.97 -55.54
C GLN A 64 -12.25 18.53 -56.77
N TYR A 65 -13.58 18.53 -56.76
CA TYR A 65 -14.37 19.11 -57.84
C TYR A 65 -14.48 20.63 -57.69
N ALA A 66 -14.56 21.35 -58.81
CA ALA A 66 -14.76 22.80 -58.77
C ALA A 66 -16.16 23.20 -58.24
N THR A 67 -17.17 22.36 -58.47
CA THR A 67 -18.56 22.61 -58.08
C THR A 67 -19.26 21.32 -57.67
N LEU A 68 -20.32 21.43 -56.86
CA LEU A 68 -21.17 20.30 -56.49
C LEU A 68 -21.82 19.64 -57.72
N ALA A 69 -22.21 20.43 -58.72
CA ALA A 69 -22.80 19.91 -59.96
C ALA A 69 -21.81 19.03 -60.75
N ALA A 70 -20.53 19.40 -60.80
CA ALA A 70 -19.50 18.58 -61.43
C ALA A 70 -19.27 17.27 -60.66
N ALA A 71 -19.29 17.31 -59.33
CA ALA A 71 -19.22 16.11 -58.50
C ALA A 71 -20.44 15.19 -58.74
N GLN A 72 -21.64 15.78 -58.83
CA GLN A 72 -22.89 15.04 -59.05
C GLN A 72 -22.97 14.42 -60.45
N ALA A 73 -22.36 15.04 -61.46
CA ALA A 73 -22.25 14.47 -62.80
C ALA A 73 -21.30 13.25 -62.85
N ASP A 74 -20.34 13.17 -61.94
CA ASP A 74 -19.37 12.06 -61.82
C ASP A 74 -19.84 10.96 -60.83
N ILE A 75 -21.13 10.92 -60.49
CA ILE A 75 -21.68 10.05 -59.44
C ILE A 75 -21.44 8.56 -59.69
N ALA A 76 -21.35 8.13 -60.96
CA ALA A 76 -21.05 6.75 -61.31
C ALA A 76 -19.67 6.30 -60.79
N ASN A 77 -18.74 7.24 -60.58
CA ASN A 77 -17.39 7.00 -60.08
C ASN A 77 -17.23 7.29 -58.57
N ILE A 78 -18.32 7.64 -57.88
CA ILE A 78 -18.36 7.87 -56.43
C ILE A 78 -19.27 6.78 -55.85
N PRO A 79 -18.73 5.68 -55.29
CA PRO A 79 -19.55 4.59 -54.79
C PRO A 79 -20.55 5.06 -53.72
N GLU A 80 -21.71 4.41 -53.64
CA GLU A 80 -22.70 4.71 -52.60
C GLU A 80 -22.07 4.57 -51.20
N GLY A 81 -22.36 5.53 -50.31
CA GLY A 81 -21.76 5.65 -48.99
C GLY A 81 -20.36 6.26 -48.95
N SER A 82 -19.71 6.51 -50.10
CA SER A 82 -18.40 7.16 -50.17
C SER A 82 -18.51 8.68 -50.18
N THR A 83 -17.49 9.35 -49.66
CA THR A 83 -17.39 10.81 -49.64
C THR A 83 -16.50 11.36 -50.76
N THR A 84 -16.79 12.58 -51.19
CA THR A 84 -15.94 13.39 -52.06
C THR A 84 -16.00 14.87 -51.64
N TYR A 85 -15.19 15.71 -52.27
CA TYR A 85 -15.05 17.13 -51.93
C TYR A 85 -15.25 18.03 -53.14
N TYR A 86 -15.91 19.17 -52.94
CA TYR A 86 -15.94 20.25 -53.93
C TYR A 86 -15.52 21.59 -53.31
N ARG A 87 -15.04 22.53 -54.12
CA ARG A 87 -14.58 23.84 -53.67
C ARG A 87 -15.73 24.64 -53.03
N SER A 88 -15.46 25.29 -51.89
CA SER A 88 -16.47 26.11 -51.23
C SER A 88 -16.88 27.29 -52.14
N PRO A 89 -18.18 27.51 -52.39
CA PRO A 89 -18.63 28.60 -53.25
C PRO A 89 -18.56 29.97 -52.56
N ASP A 90 -18.46 30.00 -51.24
CA ASP A 90 -18.49 31.19 -50.39
C ASP A 90 -17.13 31.48 -49.71
N ASP A 91 -16.07 30.75 -50.08
CA ASP A 91 -14.73 30.80 -49.47
C ASP A 91 -14.69 30.62 -47.93
N SER A 92 -15.77 30.16 -47.29
CA SER A 92 -15.81 29.86 -45.85
C SER A 92 -14.91 28.69 -45.44
N ALA A 93 -14.50 27.89 -46.42
CA ALA A 93 -13.65 26.71 -46.29
C ALA A 93 -12.89 26.50 -47.62
N LEU A 94 -11.82 25.71 -47.60
CA LEU A 94 -11.13 25.33 -48.83
C LEU A 94 -11.96 24.36 -49.68
N ALA A 95 -12.69 23.44 -49.03
CA ALA A 95 -13.58 22.49 -49.69
C ALA A 95 -14.69 21.99 -48.74
N ILE A 96 -15.80 21.55 -49.31
CA ILE A 96 -16.98 20.99 -48.61
C ILE A 96 -17.06 19.50 -48.91
N GLU A 97 -17.26 18.68 -47.87
CA GLU A 97 -17.46 17.23 -48.00
C GLU A 97 -18.93 16.89 -48.30
N VAL A 98 -19.12 15.98 -49.25
CA VAL A 98 -20.42 15.40 -49.60
C VAL A 98 -20.30 13.89 -49.70
N MET A 99 -21.39 13.17 -49.42
CA MET A 99 -21.48 11.72 -49.51
C MET A 99 -22.49 11.32 -50.57
N ASN A 100 -22.19 10.29 -51.36
CA ASN A 100 -23.19 9.69 -52.24
C ASN A 100 -24.22 8.89 -51.41
N VAL A 101 -25.46 9.36 -51.36
CA VAL A 101 -26.60 8.68 -50.72
C VAL A 101 -27.59 8.32 -51.82
N GLY A 102 -27.65 7.04 -52.22
CA GLY A 102 -28.60 6.57 -53.25
C GLY A 102 -28.48 7.23 -54.62
N GLY A 103 -27.27 7.65 -55.03
CA GLY A 103 -27.03 8.35 -56.29
C GLY A 103 -27.14 9.88 -56.22
N THR A 104 -27.36 10.43 -55.03
CA THR A 104 -27.42 11.89 -54.80
C THR A 104 -26.40 12.32 -53.76
N LEU A 105 -25.57 13.32 -54.10
CA LEU A 105 -24.58 13.88 -53.19
C LEU A 105 -25.25 14.73 -52.12
N THR A 106 -25.06 14.34 -50.87
CA THR A 106 -25.61 15.02 -49.69
C THR A 106 -24.46 15.56 -48.85
N ALA A 107 -24.57 16.81 -48.38
CA ALA A 107 -23.56 17.41 -47.52
C ALA A 107 -23.46 16.65 -46.18
N THR A 108 -22.23 16.34 -45.76
CA THR A 108 -22.00 15.66 -44.47
C THR A 108 -21.91 16.64 -43.29
N GLY A 109 -21.76 17.94 -43.60
CA GLY A 109 -21.48 18.99 -42.64
C GLY A 109 -19.98 19.20 -42.35
N ARG A 110 -19.09 18.30 -42.82
CA ARG A 110 -17.64 18.46 -42.68
C ARG A 110 -17.09 19.37 -43.78
N LYS A 111 -16.13 20.23 -43.41
CA LYS A 111 -15.45 21.17 -44.32
C LYS A 111 -13.95 21.15 -44.06
N MET A 112 -13.15 21.42 -45.09
CA MET A 112 -11.70 21.62 -44.98
C MET A 112 -11.41 23.08 -44.61
N PRO A 113 -10.87 23.39 -43.42
CA PRO A 113 -10.71 24.77 -42.96
C PRO A 113 -9.65 25.54 -43.77
N SER A 114 -9.85 26.85 -43.95
CA SER A 114 -8.84 27.77 -44.50
C SER A 114 -7.86 28.23 -43.42
N SER A 115 -6.69 28.76 -43.82
CA SER A 115 -5.72 29.33 -42.86
C SER A 115 -6.38 30.42 -42.00
N GLN A 116 -7.25 31.24 -42.59
CA GLN A 116 -7.98 32.30 -41.89
C GLN A 116 -8.93 31.76 -40.80
N ALA A 117 -9.55 30.59 -41.01
CA ALA A 117 -10.35 29.94 -39.97
C ALA A 117 -9.48 29.39 -38.84
N VAL A 118 -8.30 28.85 -39.17
CA VAL A 118 -7.29 28.42 -38.19
C VAL A 118 -6.75 29.63 -37.39
N ASP A 119 -6.49 30.74 -38.07
CA ASP A 119 -6.01 31.99 -37.46
C ASP A 119 -7.09 32.66 -36.59
N SER A 120 -8.37 32.52 -36.94
CA SER A 120 -9.49 33.02 -36.13
C SER A 120 -9.69 32.16 -34.86
N VAL A 121 -9.52 30.83 -34.96
CA VAL A 121 -9.46 29.95 -33.79
C VAL A 121 -8.22 30.28 -32.94
N ARG A 122 -7.08 30.57 -33.56
CA ARG A 122 -5.87 31.04 -32.87
C ARG A 122 -6.09 32.38 -32.15
N GLY A 123 -6.77 33.34 -32.78
CA GLY A 123 -7.15 34.60 -32.14
C GLY A 123 -8.16 34.43 -30.98
N LEU A 124 -9.04 33.42 -31.05
CA LEU A 124 -9.92 33.04 -29.93
C LEU A 124 -9.12 32.42 -28.77
N ILE A 125 -8.12 31.57 -29.05
CA ILE A 125 -7.19 31.01 -28.06
C ILE A 125 -6.38 32.13 -27.38
N ASP A 126 -5.85 33.07 -28.16
CA ASP A 126 -5.05 34.20 -27.67
C ASP A 126 -5.88 35.21 -26.84
N SER A 127 -7.17 35.41 -27.18
CA SER A 127 -8.08 36.34 -26.44
C SER A 127 -8.74 35.75 -25.19
N GLN A 128 -8.71 34.41 -25.01
CA GLN A 128 -9.24 33.69 -23.85
C GLN A 128 -8.18 33.45 -22.76
N GLY A 129 -6.96 34.00 -22.91
CA GLY A 129 -5.92 33.91 -21.88
C GLY A 129 -5.05 32.65 -21.95
N GLU A 130 -4.97 31.95 -23.08
CA GLU A 130 -3.89 30.99 -23.32
C GLU A 130 -2.70 31.70 -23.98
N ASN A 131 -1.70 32.07 -23.18
CA ASN A 131 -0.55 32.82 -23.67
C ASN A 131 0.59 31.88 -24.17
N PRO A 132 1.09 32.05 -25.42
CA PRO A 132 2.14 31.27 -26.10
C PRO A 132 3.59 31.35 -25.55
N PHE A 133 3.79 31.60 -24.24
CA PHE A 133 5.11 31.56 -23.58
C PHE A 133 5.26 30.41 -22.57
N SER A 134 4.46 29.36 -22.69
CA SER A 134 4.70 28.11 -21.95
C SER A 134 5.99 27.47 -22.44
N VAL A 135 6.99 27.34 -21.56
CA VAL A 135 8.09 26.40 -21.81
C VAL A 135 7.48 25.02 -21.68
N VAL A 136 7.17 24.40 -22.82
CA VAL A 136 6.65 23.03 -22.91
C VAL A 136 7.84 22.12 -23.22
N PHE A 137 8.14 21.18 -22.33
CA PHE A 137 9.13 20.15 -22.63
C PHE A 137 8.63 19.26 -23.79
N LYS A 138 9.53 18.56 -24.50
CA LYS A 138 9.18 17.75 -25.68
C LYS A 138 8.10 16.67 -25.44
N ASN A 139 7.78 16.35 -24.18
CA ASN A 139 6.72 15.43 -23.77
C ASN A 139 5.35 16.09 -23.49
N GLY A 140 5.22 17.42 -23.64
CA GLY A 140 3.95 18.15 -23.50
C GLY A 140 3.70 18.81 -22.15
N LEU A 141 4.63 18.74 -21.18
CA LEU A 141 4.47 19.33 -19.85
C LEU A 141 5.01 20.77 -19.76
N SER A 142 4.28 21.68 -19.12
CA SER A 142 4.73 23.06 -18.85
C SER A 142 4.73 23.37 -17.36
N PRO A 143 5.91 23.51 -16.72
CA PRO A 143 5.98 23.48 -15.27
C PRO A 143 5.58 24.78 -14.54
N PHE A 144 5.36 25.87 -15.28
CA PHE A 144 4.95 27.16 -14.73
C PHE A 144 3.95 27.82 -15.67
N GLY A 145 2.76 28.11 -15.16
CA GLY A 145 1.70 28.83 -15.86
C GLY A 145 1.45 30.21 -15.24
N TYR A 146 0.74 31.07 -15.97
CA TYR A 146 0.38 32.40 -15.52
C TYR A 146 -1.13 32.61 -15.76
N LYS A 147 -1.89 32.86 -14.70
CA LYS A 147 -3.35 33.01 -14.75
C LYS A 147 -3.81 34.09 -13.77
N ASP A 148 -4.75 34.93 -14.19
CA ASP A 148 -5.36 35.99 -13.37
C ASP A 148 -4.36 36.95 -12.70
N GLY A 149 -3.26 37.29 -13.41
CA GLY A 149 -2.22 38.19 -12.90
C GLY A 149 -1.30 37.58 -11.83
N ARG A 150 -1.36 36.25 -11.62
CA ARG A 150 -0.49 35.52 -10.69
C ARG A 150 0.21 34.35 -11.38
N LEU A 151 1.42 34.09 -10.92
CA LEU A 151 2.25 32.95 -11.34
C LEU A 151 1.77 31.71 -10.57
N TYR A 152 1.53 30.59 -11.27
CA TYR A 152 1.28 29.29 -10.65
C TYR A 152 2.27 28.24 -11.18
N ALA A 153 2.62 27.27 -10.34
CA ALA A 153 3.54 26.19 -10.68
C ALA A 153 2.77 24.87 -10.77
N ASP A 154 3.10 24.05 -11.76
CA ASP A 154 2.54 22.70 -11.92
C ASP A 154 3.71 21.80 -12.33
N GLU A 155 4.42 21.11 -11.46
CA GLU A 155 4.01 19.77 -11.04
C GLU A 155 4.82 19.42 -9.79
N PHE A 156 4.09 19.08 -8.74
CA PHE A 156 4.60 18.23 -7.68
C PHE A 156 4.59 16.78 -8.18
N GLN A 157 5.57 16.00 -7.74
CA GLN A 157 5.88 14.65 -8.24
C GLN A 157 4.72 13.63 -8.12
N LYS A 158 3.62 13.97 -7.42
CA LYS A 158 2.33 13.29 -7.40
C LYS A 158 1.28 14.18 -6.70
N LEU A 159 0.07 14.23 -7.27
CA LEU A 159 -1.15 14.77 -6.65
C LEU A 159 -2.00 13.59 -6.16
N TYR A 160 -2.32 13.54 -4.86
CA TYR A 160 -3.25 12.55 -4.31
C TYR A 160 -4.54 13.25 -3.91
N SER A 161 -5.68 12.71 -4.36
CA SER A 161 -6.96 12.95 -3.71
C SER A 161 -7.07 12.00 -2.53
N SER A 162 -7.23 12.53 -1.33
CA SER A 162 -7.51 11.75 -0.12
C SER A 162 -8.88 12.14 0.46
N ASP A 163 -9.36 11.39 1.46
CA ASP A 163 -10.58 11.74 2.18
C ASP A 163 -10.47 13.05 2.99
N ALA A 164 -9.25 13.59 3.15
CA ALA A 164 -8.95 14.86 3.83
C ALA A 164 -8.66 16.03 2.87
N GLY A 165 -8.79 15.82 1.54
CA GLY A 165 -8.60 16.85 0.53
C GLY A 165 -7.39 16.64 -0.39
N LEU A 166 -6.95 17.71 -1.05
CA LEU A 166 -5.91 17.71 -2.09
C LEU A 166 -4.51 17.91 -1.48
N GLU A 167 -3.63 16.92 -1.62
CA GLU A 167 -2.27 16.95 -1.05
C GLU A 167 -1.22 17.45 -2.06
N PHE A 168 -0.38 18.42 -1.64
CA PHE A 168 0.74 18.97 -2.40
C PHE A 168 2.00 19.11 -1.52
N GLY A 169 3.06 18.35 -1.81
CA GLY A 169 4.37 18.52 -1.15
C GLY A 169 4.36 18.35 0.39
N GLY A 170 3.48 17.50 0.92
CA GLY A 170 3.31 17.33 2.37
C GLY A 170 2.44 18.39 3.03
N SER A 171 1.68 19.18 2.26
CA SER A 171 0.62 20.06 2.75
C SER A 171 -0.74 19.60 2.21
N ILE A 172 -1.80 19.68 3.02
CA ILE A 172 -3.16 19.25 2.67
C ILE A 172 -4.04 20.49 2.54
N ILE A 173 -4.74 20.63 1.41
CA ILE A 173 -5.86 21.57 1.24
C ILE A 173 -7.15 20.81 1.54
N ASP A 174 -7.80 21.16 2.65
CA ASP A 174 -9.03 20.51 3.08
C ASP A 174 -10.20 20.88 2.16
N ASN A 175 -10.88 19.86 1.62
CA ASN A 175 -11.98 20.02 0.67
C ASN A 175 -13.35 20.10 1.37
N ASN A 176 -13.38 19.96 2.69
CA ASN A 176 -14.55 20.20 3.53
C ASN A 176 -14.13 20.99 4.77
N PRO A 177 -13.70 22.26 4.58
CA PRO A 177 -13.11 23.05 5.64
C PRO A 177 -14.09 23.23 6.82
N PRO A 178 -13.60 23.35 8.06
CA PRO A 178 -14.46 23.48 9.24
C PRO A 178 -15.47 24.63 9.12
N ASP A 179 -16.62 24.52 9.78
CA ASP A 179 -17.66 25.55 9.77
C ASP A 179 -17.07 26.94 10.07
N GLY A 180 -17.27 27.88 9.15
CA GLY A 180 -16.69 29.23 9.22
C GLY A 180 -15.48 29.46 8.31
N TRP A 181 -14.98 28.44 7.61
CA TRP A 181 -13.83 28.53 6.72
C TRP A 181 -14.19 28.32 5.24
N ARG A 182 -13.55 29.09 4.36
CA ARG A 182 -13.63 28.90 2.91
C ARG A 182 -12.61 27.86 2.42
N PHE A 183 -11.41 27.87 3.00
CA PHE A 183 -10.37 26.85 2.81
C PHE A 183 -9.32 26.99 3.91
N VAL A 184 -8.63 25.89 4.22
CA VAL A 184 -7.48 25.86 5.13
C VAL A 184 -6.43 24.91 4.57
N ILE A 185 -5.16 25.31 4.66
CA ILE A 185 -4.00 24.54 4.22
C ILE A 185 -3.16 24.21 5.44
N TYR A 186 -2.87 22.93 5.66
CA TYR A 186 -2.09 22.44 6.79
C TYR A 186 -0.81 21.73 6.31
N TYR A 187 0.27 21.82 7.08
CA TYR A 187 1.43 20.93 6.94
C TYR A 187 1.09 19.50 7.39
N ARG A 188 1.91 18.52 7.01
CA ARG A 188 1.76 17.09 7.36
C ARG A 188 1.61 16.81 8.87
N ASN A 189 2.14 17.69 9.70
CA ASN A 189 2.07 17.63 11.17
C ASN A 189 0.79 18.27 11.75
N GLY A 190 -0.16 18.69 10.91
CA GLY A 190 -1.42 19.32 11.32
C GLY A 190 -1.36 20.83 11.54
N LEU A 191 -0.21 21.48 11.32
CA LEU A 191 -0.06 22.93 11.53
C LEU A 191 -0.68 23.72 10.36
N VAL A 192 -1.54 24.71 10.64
CA VAL A 192 -2.09 25.61 9.62
C VAL A 192 -0.96 26.43 8.98
N MET A 193 -0.74 26.25 7.68
CA MET A 193 0.18 27.06 6.87
C MET A 193 -0.48 28.36 6.43
N CYS A 194 -1.72 28.29 5.91
CA CYS A 194 -2.56 29.45 5.65
C CYS A 194 -4.03 29.06 5.41
N GLY A 195 -4.94 30.03 5.44
CA GLY A 195 -6.37 29.80 5.16
C GLY A 195 -7.19 31.09 5.12
N GLN A 196 -8.45 31.00 4.68
CA GLN A 196 -9.38 32.11 4.65
C GLN A 196 -10.72 31.75 5.30
N ARG A 197 -11.23 32.62 6.18
CA ARG A 197 -12.55 32.50 6.81
C ARG A 197 -13.67 33.00 5.90
N ASN A 198 -14.91 32.62 6.21
CA ASN A 198 -16.12 33.05 5.49
C ASN A 198 -16.33 34.58 5.53
N ASP A 199 -15.80 35.25 6.56
CA ASP A 199 -15.82 36.71 6.71
C ASP A 199 -14.69 37.45 5.96
N GLY A 200 -13.81 36.71 5.25
CA GLY A 200 -12.72 37.26 4.47
C GLY A 200 -11.37 37.34 5.21
N THR A 201 -11.33 37.03 6.51
CA THR A 201 -10.10 37.03 7.31
C THR A 201 -9.09 36.02 6.77
N MET A 202 -7.85 36.46 6.53
CA MET A 202 -6.72 35.62 6.08
C MET A 202 -5.83 35.25 7.27
N ILE A 203 -5.35 34.01 7.32
CA ILE A 203 -4.33 33.54 8.27
C ILE A 203 -3.17 32.96 7.46
N GLY A 204 -1.91 33.34 7.74
CA GLY A 204 -0.71 32.88 7.01
C GLY A 204 0.30 33.99 6.67
N PHE A 205 1.30 33.70 5.84
CA PHE A 205 2.35 34.66 5.44
C PHE A 205 1.78 35.84 4.64
N GLY A 206 1.39 36.90 5.36
CA GLY A 206 0.90 38.13 4.75
C GLY A 206 0.24 39.04 5.78
N GLU A 207 1.04 39.94 6.33
CA GLU A 207 0.69 41.23 6.95
C GLU A 207 -0.38 41.28 8.05
N GLY A 208 0.11 41.50 9.29
CA GLY A 208 -0.39 42.53 10.18
C GLY A 208 -1.91 42.64 10.36
N GLY A 209 -2.53 41.65 11.00
CA GLY A 209 -3.93 41.74 11.40
C GLY A 209 -4.26 40.67 12.44
N SER A 210 -4.59 41.12 13.64
CA SER A 210 -4.88 40.34 14.85
C SER A 210 -5.77 39.11 14.66
N GLY A 211 -5.36 37.96 15.21
CA GLY A 211 -6.30 36.94 15.71
C GLY A 211 -5.98 35.46 15.46
N GLY A 212 -4.90 35.12 14.75
CA GLY A 212 -4.44 33.73 14.56
C GLY A 212 -2.95 33.62 14.91
N GLY A 213 -2.58 32.58 15.66
CA GLY A 213 -1.28 32.45 16.33
C GLY A 213 -0.09 32.72 15.42
N SER A 214 0.62 33.82 15.67
CA SER A 214 1.94 34.02 15.10
C SER A 214 2.88 32.94 15.65
N ILE A 215 3.70 32.36 14.76
CA ILE A 215 4.85 31.57 15.17
C ILE A 215 5.86 32.58 15.69
N GLU A 216 5.98 32.70 17.02
CA GLU A 216 6.99 33.52 17.68
C GLU A 216 8.16 32.61 18.05
N PRO A 217 9.28 32.63 17.28
CA PRO A 217 10.45 31.84 17.61
C PRO A 217 11.01 32.28 18.95
N GLY A 218 11.22 31.32 19.85
CA GLY A 218 11.81 31.54 21.17
C GLY A 218 13.27 31.13 21.28
N ASP A 219 13.77 31.24 22.50
CA ASP A 219 15.07 30.78 22.98
C ASP A 219 15.12 29.26 23.20
N THR A 220 16.30 28.73 23.49
CA THR A 220 16.51 27.32 23.81
C THR A 220 15.94 26.96 25.18
N ALA A 221 15.46 25.72 25.34
CA ALA A 221 15.06 25.13 26.62
C ALA A 221 16.09 24.07 27.06
N ALA A 222 16.46 24.04 28.33
CA ALA A 222 17.46 23.09 28.81
C ALA A 222 16.91 21.65 28.79
N ASP A 223 15.63 21.49 29.13
CA ASP A 223 14.93 20.23 29.30
C ASP A 223 13.42 20.41 29.09
N TYR A 224 12.64 19.35 29.34
CA TYR A 224 11.18 19.39 29.22
C TYR A 224 10.52 20.18 30.34
N ASP A 225 11.11 20.23 31.54
CA ASP A 225 10.59 21.03 32.66
C ASP A 225 10.68 22.53 32.35
N SER A 226 11.67 22.94 31.57
CA SER A 226 11.80 24.31 31.07
C SER A 226 10.62 24.71 30.17
N ILE A 227 10.04 23.75 29.41
CA ILE A 227 8.81 23.98 28.64
C ILE A 227 7.59 23.95 29.56
N ARG A 228 7.49 22.95 30.46
CA ARG A 228 6.35 22.84 31.40
C ARG A 228 6.20 24.09 32.27
N ASN A 229 7.30 24.70 32.67
CA ASN A 229 7.31 25.90 33.52
C ASN A 229 7.26 27.22 32.72
N TYR A 230 7.08 27.18 31.40
CA TYR A 230 7.21 28.36 30.56
C TYR A 230 5.99 29.30 30.59
N THR A 231 6.21 30.56 30.94
CA THR A 231 5.19 31.63 30.99
C THR A 231 5.30 32.67 29.86
N GLY A 232 6.32 32.56 29.01
CA GLY A 232 6.58 33.56 27.96
C GLY A 232 5.71 33.42 26.73
N THR A 233 5.86 34.36 25.79
CA THR A 233 5.01 34.47 24.60
C THR A 233 5.45 33.60 23.42
N ALA A 234 6.65 33.01 23.45
CA ALA A 234 7.12 32.17 22.35
C ALA A 234 6.16 31.00 22.11
N THR A 235 6.03 30.60 20.86
CA THR A 235 5.23 29.44 20.43
C THR A 235 6.09 28.38 19.76
N VAL A 236 7.40 28.61 19.65
CA VAL A 236 8.42 27.62 19.25
C VAL A 236 9.60 27.70 20.20
N ARG A 237 10.08 26.55 20.67
CA ARG A 237 11.30 26.45 21.48
C ARG A 237 12.08 25.18 21.13
N ASP A 238 13.39 25.28 21.20
CA ASP A 238 14.30 24.16 20.92
C ASP A 238 14.87 23.62 22.24
N VAL A 239 14.53 22.39 22.60
CA VAL A 239 15.15 21.67 23.72
C VAL A 239 16.55 21.22 23.30
N VAL A 240 17.56 21.48 24.12
CA VAL A 240 18.98 21.19 23.79
C VAL A 240 19.61 20.06 24.63
N GLY A 241 18.87 19.48 25.57
CA GLY A 241 19.38 18.40 26.43
C GLY A 241 19.85 17.16 25.67
N GLN A 242 20.88 16.49 26.20
CA GLN A 242 21.46 15.31 25.57
C GLN A 242 20.41 14.20 25.39
N ARG A 243 20.28 13.69 24.15
CA ARG A 243 19.29 12.68 23.70
C ARG A 243 17.81 13.07 23.76
N ILE A 244 17.46 14.17 24.44
CA ILE A 244 16.11 14.75 24.48
C ILE A 244 15.96 15.96 23.57
N ALA A 245 17.02 16.35 22.86
CA ALA A 245 16.99 17.52 21.98
C ALA A 245 15.88 17.43 20.93
N GLY A 246 15.27 18.56 20.61
CA GLY A 246 14.20 18.64 19.64
C GLY A 246 13.44 19.96 19.68
N ARG A 247 12.83 20.29 18.55
CA ARG A 247 11.96 21.46 18.43
C ARG A 247 10.57 21.14 18.96
N PHE A 248 10.00 22.05 19.73
CA PHE A 248 8.62 21.99 20.21
C PHE A 248 7.85 23.21 19.73
N VAL A 249 6.64 22.99 19.23
CA VAL A 249 5.76 24.02 18.68
C VAL A 249 4.40 23.93 19.37
N VAL A 250 3.86 25.07 19.79
CA VAL A 250 2.51 25.14 20.34
C VAL A 250 1.49 24.80 19.26
N ASN A 251 0.60 23.85 19.54
CA ASN A 251 -0.62 23.68 18.78
C ASN A 251 -1.73 24.52 19.44
N PRO A 252 -2.15 25.65 18.83
CA PRO A 252 -3.15 26.54 19.43
C PRO A 252 -4.56 25.94 19.46
N ASP A 253 -4.84 24.96 18.60
CA ASP A 253 -6.16 24.33 18.50
C ASP A 253 -6.31 23.15 19.48
N ASP A 254 -5.20 22.65 20.03
CA ASP A 254 -5.22 21.59 21.03
C ASP A 254 -5.24 22.14 22.46
N THR A 255 -6.41 22.01 23.08
CA THR A 255 -6.64 22.42 24.48
C THR A 255 -6.95 21.23 25.40
N THR A 256 -7.03 20.01 24.85
CA THR A 256 -7.58 18.85 25.57
C THR A 256 -6.61 17.67 25.66
N SER A 257 -5.62 17.56 24.77
CA SER A 257 -4.70 16.44 24.81
C SER A 257 -3.96 16.42 26.15
N GLY A 258 -3.88 15.21 26.72
CA GLY A 258 -3.06 14.94 27.88
C GLY A 258 -1.57 14.97 27.54
N GLU A 259 -0.75 15.20 28.55
CA GLU A 259 0.69 15.17 28.38
C GLU A 259 1.17 13.79 27.91
N ILE A 260 2.12 13.80 26.97
CA ILE A 260 2.92 12.63 26.60
C ILE A 260 4.38 13.05 26.77
N PRO A 261 5.04 12.69 27.88
CA PRO A 261 6.40 13.13 28.17
C PRO A 261 7.35 12.89 26.98
N GLY A 262 7.97 13.96 26.48
CA GLY A 262 8.85 13.93 25.30
C GLY A 262 8.18 14.11 23.95
N GLY A 263 6.85 14.04 23.87
CA GLY A 263 6.05 14.26 22.67
C GLY A 263 5.13 15.48 22.77
N ILE A 264 4.18 15.48 23.70
CA ILE A 264 3.26 16.60 24.00
C ILE A 264 3.57 17.08 25.41
N LEU A 265 4.01 18.33 25.55
CA LEU A 265 4.26 18.96 26.85
C LEU A 265 3.20 20.03 27.10
N VAL A 266 2.73 20.15 28.34
CA VAL A 266 1.76 21.19 28.72
C VAL A 266 2.47 22.22 29.57
N ASP A 267 2.44 23.49 29.16
CA ASP A 267 3.02 24.56 29.97
C ASP A 267 2.06 25.10 31.04
N VAL A 268 2.55 26.00 31.90
CA VAL A 268 1.74 26.61 32.98
C VAL A 268 0.55 27.43 32.49
N LEU A 269 0.56 27.87 31.22
CA LEU A 269 -0.56 28.56 30.59
C LEU A 269 -1.56 27.58 29.95
N GLY A 270 -1.29 26.27 30.04
CA GLY A 270 -2.11 25.22 29.46
C GLY A 270 -1.91 25.02 27.96
N ARG A 271 -0.88 25.60 27.35
CA ARG A 271 -0.59 25.40 25.91
C ARG A 271 0.04 24.03 25.69
N ARG A 272 -0.32 23.35 24.60
CA ARG A 272 0.24 22.05 24.23
C ARG A 272 1.36 22.22 23.23
N TRP A 273 2.56 21.84 23.65
CA TRP A 273 3.80 21.91 22.90
C TRP A 273 4.09 20.54 22.29
N TYR A 274 4.03 20.46 20.96
CA TYR A 274 4.26 19.24 20.21
C TYR A 274 5.70 19.19 19.70
N ARG A 275 6.40 18.09 19.98
CA ARG A 275 7.68 17.75 19.38
C ARG A 275 7.56 17.66 17.85
N GLN A 276 8.37 18.41 17.15
CA GLN A 276 8.50 18.31 15.70
C GLN A 276 9.57 17.28 15.37
N ALA A 277 9.18 16.17 14.74
CA ALA A 277 10.11 15.12 14.36
C ALA A 277 9.60 14.27 13.19
N GLU A 278 10.53 13.81 12.34
CA GLU A 278 10.25 12.84 11.27
C GLU A 278 10.26 11.39 11.78
N PHE A 279 10.80 11.16 12.97
CA PHE A 279 10.79 9.91 13.73
C PHE A 279 11.00 10.22 15.20
N VAL A 280 10.67 9.28 16.08
CA VAL A 280 10.97 9.39 17.52
C VAL A 280 11.81 8.22 18.02
N SER A 281 12.50 8.42 19.14
CA SER A 281 13.31 7.38 19.79
C SER A 281 12.89 7.22 21.25
N TYR A 282 13.27 6.13 21.90
CA TYR A 282 13.00 5.92 23.32
C TYR A 282 13.69 6.96 24.19
N ASP A 283 14.89 7.42 23.81
CA ASP A 283 15.56 8.48 24.56
C ASP A 283 14.82 9.82 24.51
N MET A 284 14.19 10.17 23.38
CA MET A 284 13.37 11.38 23.28
C MET A 284 12.19 11.33 24.26
N PHE A 285 11.78 10.15 24.69
CA PHE A 285 10.70 9.94 25.66
C PHE A 285 11.25 9.64 27.07
N MET A 286 12.52 9.99 27.30
CA MET A 286 13.23 9.82 28.58
C MET A 286 13.27 8.37 29.08
N ALA A 287 13.32 7.40 28.16
CA ALA A 287 13.47 6.00 28.55
C ALA A 287 14.76 5.81 29.38
N PRO A 288 14.66 5.34 30.63
CA PRO A 288 15.82 5.03 31.46
C PRO A 288 16.67 3.96 30.78
N ARG A 289 17.92 4.31 30.50
CA ARG A 289 18.91 3.33 30.02
C ARG A 289 19.50 2.58 31.21
N VAL A 290 19.79 1.29 31.02
CA VAL A 290 20.66 0.52 31.91
C VAL A 290 22.00 1.27 32.02
N PRO A 291 22.46 1.64 33.23
CA PRO A 291 23.72 2.36 33.40
C PRO A 291 24.90 1.59 32.81
N GLY A 292 25.87 2.29 32.22
CA GLY A 292 26.99 1.64 31.53
C GLY A 292 27.80 0.69 32.42
N ALA A 293 28.01 1.04 33.70
CA ALA A 293 28.68 0.16 34.67
C ALA A 293 27.86 -1.10 34.96
N THR A 294 26.53 -0.98 35.08
CA THR A 294 25.62 -2.11 35.27
C THR A 294 25.59 -3.01 34.04
N LEU A 295 25.51 -2.43 32.84
CA LEU A 295 25.55 -3.17 31.58
C LEU A 295 26.84 -3.99 31.45
N LEU A 296 27.98 -3.39 31.77
CA LEU A 296 29.26 -4.09 31.78
C LEU A 296 29.28 -5.23 32.81
N ALA A 297 28.77 -4.99 34.02
CA ALA A 297 28.70 -6.02 35.07
C ALA A 297 27.81 -7.20 34.65
N VAL A 298 26.67 -6.94 34.02
CA VAL A 298 25.79 -7.96 33.45
C VAL A 298 26.52 -8.77 32.37
N GLN A 299 27.19 -8.11 31.42
CA GLN A 299 27.92 -8.77 30.35
C GLN A 299 29.04 -9.68 30.87
N VAL A 300 29.83 -9.19 31.84
CA VAL A 300 30.90 -9.98 32.48
C VAL A 300 30.33 -11.18 33.22
N ALA A 301 29.25 -10.99 33.98
CA ALA A 301 28.59 -12.09 34.70
C ALA A 301 28.08 -13.17 33.74
N LEU A 302 27.41 -12.78 32.65
CA LEU A 302 26.92 -13.72 31.63
C LEU A 302 28.07 -14.46 30.94
N ALA A 303 29.16 -13.77 30.60
CA ALA A 303 30.36 -14.40 30.01
C ALA A 303 31.02 -15.43 30.94
N MET A 304 30.89 -15.26 32.26
CA MET A 304 31.35 -16.21 33.28
C MET A 304 30.33 -17.30 33.60
N GLY A 305 29.16 -17.33 32.94
CA GLY A 305 28.07 -18.26 33.23
C GLY A 305 27.33 -17.99 34.55
N ASN A 306 27.49 -16.81 35.14
CA ASN A 306 26.90 -16.42 36.41
C ASN A 306 25.58 -15.65 36.21
N CYS A 307 24.54 -16.38 35.75
CA CYS A 307 23.21 -15.82 35.49
C CYS A 307 22.59 -15.17 36.73
N SER A 308 22.78 -15.74 37.92
CA SER A 308 22.23 -15.19 39.18
C SER A 308 22.75 -13.78 39.47
N SER A 309 24.05 -13.52 39.22
CA SER A 309 24.60 -12.18 39.41
C SER A 309 24.11 -11.20 38.35
N ALA A 310 24.01 -11.66 37.09
CA ALA A 310 23.44 -10.85 36.01
C ALA A 310 22.01 -10.39 36.32
N ILE A 311 21.17 -11.29 36.84
CA ILE A 311 19.81 -10.98 37.31
C ILE A 311 19.86 -9.95 38.45
N ALA A 312 20.73 -10.15 39.44
CA ALA A 312 20.85 -9.26 40.59
C ALA A 312 21.24 -7.83 40.19
N TYR A 313 22.13 -7.66 39.20
CA TYR A 313 22.54 -6.33 38.73
C TYR A 313 21.40 -5.51 38.12
N LEU A 314 20.35 -6.14 37.60
CA LEU A 314 19.18 -5.44 37.05
C LEU A 314 18.14 -5.04 38.10
N SER A 315 18.19 -5.58 39.31
CA SER A 315 17.16 -5.35 40.36
C SER A 315 16.99 -3.89 40.80
N GLY A 316 18.00 -3.05 40.59
CA GLY A 316 17.97 -1.61 40.90
C GLY A 316 17.85 -0.70 39.69
N VAL A 317 17.63 -1.24 38.49
CA VAL A 317 17.50 -0.45 37.26
C VAL A 317 16.05 0.00 37.11
N GLU A 318 15.85 1.27 36.76
CA GLU A 318 14.52 1.81 36.48
C GLU A 318 13.96 1.23 35.17
N ALA A 319 12.66 0.90 35.18
CA ALA A 319 11.98 0.31 34.04
C ALA A 319 11.63 1.37 32.96
N ALA A 320 11.78 1.00 31.70
CA ALA A 320 11.53 1.87 30.55
C ALA A 320 10.13 1.71 29.94
N ASP A 321 9.28 0.84 30.49
CA ASP A 321 7.94 0.50 30.00
C ASP A 321 7.11 1.72 29.57
N ALA A 322 6.93 2.67 30.49
CA ALA A 322 6.10 3.85 30.24
C ALA A 322 6.67 4.76 29.15
N ALA A 323 7.99 4.95 29.12
CA ALA A 323 8.66 5.77 28.11
C ALA A 323 8.58 5.13 26.71
N ILE A 324 8.76 3.81 26.62
CA ILE A 324 8.59 3.05 25.38
C ILE A 324 7.14 3.14 24.89
N GLN A 325 6.16 2.95 25.79
CA GLN A 325 4.74 3.12 25.45
C GLN A 325 4.45 4.54 24.94
N ASN A 326 4.97 5.57 25.60
CA ASN A 326 4.75 6.96 25.21
C ASN A 326 5.38 7.29 23.84
N ALA A 327 6.56 6.76 23.53
CA ALA A 327 7.21 6.92 22.24
C ALA A 327 6.33 6.35 21.11
N HIS A 328 5.83 5.11 21.28
CA HIS A 328 4.93 4.48 20.32
C HIS A 328 3.57 5.19 20.23
N ARG A 329 3.00 5.62 21.37
CA ARG A 329 1.75 6.39 21.40
C ARG A 329 1.84 7.68 20.60
N TYR A 330 2.93 8.44 20.76
CA TYR A 330 3.16 9.67 20.01
C TYR A 330 3.46 9.41 18.53
N ALA A 331 4.26 8.38 18.24
CA ALA A 331 4.55 7.96 16.88
C ALA A 331 3.27 7.61 16.11
N ASN A 332 2.35 6.88 16.74
CA ASN A 332 1.05 6.53 16.18
C ASN A 332 0.18 7.77 15.92
N LEU A 333 0.18 8.74 16.84
CA LEU A 333 -0.60 9.98 16.69
C LEU A 333 -0.18 10.76 15.44
N LEU A 334 1.13 10.83 15.16
CA LEU A 334 1.66 11.59 14.03
C LEU A 334 1.91 10.74 12.78
N ASN A 335 1.66 9.42 12.84
CA ASN A 335 2.01 8.46 11.80
C ASN A 335 3.49 8.57 11.36
N ILE A 336 4.40 8.62 12.33
CA ILE A 336 5.86 8.68 12.12
C ILE A 336 6.56 7.44 12.69
N PRO A 337 7.74 7.06 12.18
CA PRO A 337 8.46 5.88 12.66
C PRO A 337 9.02 6.03 14.08
N VAL A 338 9.22 4.89 14.75
CA VAL A 338 10.06 4.77 15.94
C VAL A 338 11.43 4.22 15.56
N ARG A 339 12.51 4.86 15.98
CA ARG A 339 13.90 4.43 15.72
C ARG A 339 14.75 4.51 16.97
N GLN A 340 15.37 3.40 17.35
CA GLN A 340 16.34 3.35 18.44
C GLN A 340 17.58 2.56 18.01
N ASN A 341 18.67 3.30 17.77
CA ASN A 341 19.90 2.76 17.17
C ASN A 341 20.96 2.35 18.20
N ASP A 342 20.72 2.57 19.49
CA ASP A 342 21.66 2.27 20.58
C ASP A 342 20.91 2.27 21.92
N GLY A 343 21.50 1.69 22.96
CA GLY A 343 21.01 1.72 24.33
C GLY A 343 20.45 0.40 24.80
N ALA A 344 20.57 0.14 26.09
CA ALA A 344 19.99 -0.99 26.78
C ALA A 344 18.90 -0.50 27.72
N PHE A 345 17.75 -1.16 27.73
CA PHE A 345 16.56 -0.76 28.50
C PHE A 345 16.03 -1.94 29.29
N LEU A 346 15.66 -1.74 30.55
CA LEU A 346 14.93 -2.74 31.32
C LEU A 346 13.44 -2.60 31.05
N VAL A 347 12.75 -3.71 30.75
CA VAL A 347 11.28 -3.73 30.55
C VAL A 347 10.66 -4.80 31.44
N LEU A 348 9.75 -4.38 32.31
CA LEU A 348 9.03 -5.25 33.25
C LEU A 348 7.72 -5.83 32.67
N VAL A 349 7.31 -5.33 31.51
CA VAL A 349 6.09 -5.72 30.79
C VAL A 349 4.82 -5.32 31.57
N ASP A 350 4.85 -4.15 32.18
CA ASP A 350 3.70 -3.55 32.87
C ASP A 350 2.85 -2.69 31.94
N HIS A 351 3.44 -2.17 30.87
CA HIS A 351 2.75 -1.35 29.87
C HIS A 351 2.94 -1.95 28.48
N GLU A 352 1.82 -2.21 27.79
CA GLU A 352 1.84 -2.62 26.37
C GLU A 352 2.12 -1.40 25.48
N ALA A 353 3.13 -1.51 24.62
CA ALA A 353 3.36 -0.56 23.54
C ALA A 353 2.55 -0.97 22.31
N GLU A 354 1.52 -0.19 21.99
CA GLU A 354 0.75 -0.36 20.76
C GLU A 354 1.53 0.19 19.57
N VAL A 355 1.83 -0.65 18.59
CA VAL A 355 2.66 -0.30 17.44
C VAL A 355 1.79 -0.23 16.18
N ARG A 356 1.71 0.96 15.55
CA ARG A 356 1.01 1.17 14.27
C ARG A 356 1.90 1.74 13.17
N THR A 357 3.11 2.18 13.53
CA THR A 357 4.06 2.81 12.60
C THR A 357 5.35 2.00 12.47
N LYS A 358 6.10 2.27 11.39
CA LYS A 358 7.35 1.55 11.10
C LYS A 358 8.30 1.69 12.28
N THR A 359 8.91 0.58 12.67
CA THR A 359 9.75 0.53 13.88
C THR A 359 11.10 -0.08 13.55
N SER A 360 12.19 0.59 13.91
CA SER A 360 13.57 0.13 13.72
C SER A 360 14.33 0.17 15.04
N LEU A 361 14.54 -1.01 15.65
CA LEU A 361 15.12 -1.14 16.99
C LEU A 361 16.42 -1.97 17.00
N GLY A 362 16.94 -2.36 15.84
CA GLY A 362 18.03 -3.33 15.70
C GLY A 362 19.35 -2.94 16.37
N GLY A 363 19.55 -1.67 16.73
CA GLY A 363 20.71 -1.23 17.50
C GLY A 363 20.53 -1.24 19.02
N SER A 364 19.33 -1.54 19.52
CA SER A 364 18.99 -1.47 20.94
C SER A 364 18.86 -2.84 21.59
N ILE A 365 19.05 -2.89 22.91
CA ILE A 365 18.89 -4.07 23.74
C ILE A 365 17.71 -3.85 24.70
N ILE A 366 16.81 -4.83 24.79
CA ILE A 366 15.78 -4.88 25.81
C ILE A 366 16.09 -6.04 26.76
N PHE A 367 16.37 -5.69 28.01
CA PHE A 367 16.49 -6.63 29.11
C PHE A 367 15.16 -6.87 29.79
N THR A 368 14.98 -8.08 30.32
CA THR A 368 14.00 -8.37 31.35
C THR A 368 14.71 -8.76 32.64
N SER A 369 13.96 -8.87 33.73
CA SER A 369 14.44 -9.32 35.04
C SER A 369 13.50 -10.37 35.64
N ALA A 370 13.84 -10.85 36.85
CA ALA A 370 12.96 -11.69 37.64
C ALA A 370 11.59 -11.03 37.94
N ASP A 371 11.51 -9.71 37.85
CA ASP A 371 10.29 -8.92 38.09
C ASP A 371 9.45 -8.71 36.82
N SER A 372 9.91 -9.19 35.67
CA SER A 372 9.21 -8.99 34.40
C SER A 372 8.05 -9.98 34.22
N GLY A 373 6.84 -9.46 34.14
CA GLY A 373 5.61 -10.26 34.00
C GLY A 373 5.33 -11.22 35.16
N VAL A 374 5.75 -10.88 36.38
CA VAL A 374 5.48 -11.68 37.59
C VAL A 374 3.97 -11.82 37.84
N ASN A 375 3.57 -12.97 38.40
CA ASN A 375 2.18 -13.34 38.75
C ASN A 375 1.21 -13.42 37.56
N GLU A 376 1.74 -13.56 36.35
CA GLU A 376 0.94 -13.67 35.14
C GLU A 376 0.40 -15.10 34.98
N ILE A 377 -0.92 -15.24 34.86
CA ILE A 377 -1.63 -16.51 34.60
C ILE A 377 -2.67 -16.35 33.47
N ARG A 378 -2.64 -15.23 32.77
CA ARG A 378 -3.63 -14.87 31.75
C ARG A 378 -3.25 -15.50 30.40
N TRP A 379 -4.26 -16.03 29.71
CA TRP A 379 -4.10 -16.75 28.45
C TRP A 379 -4.85 -16.07 27.29
N GLY A 380 -5.45 -14.90 27.55
CA GLY A 380 -6.32 -14.20 26.64
C GLY A 380 -7.74 -14.77 26.57
N PRO A 381 -8.66 -14.00 25.99
CA PRO A 381 -10.06 -14.36 25.85
C PRO A 381 -10.27 -15.49 24.83
N LEU A 382 -11.30 -16.28 25.09
CA LEU A 382 -11.91 -17.20 24.13
C LEU A 382 -13.25 -16.62 23.69
N ARG A 383 -13.34 -16.16 22.44
CA ARG A 383 -14.47 -15.39 21.90
C ARG A 383 -15.86 -15.84 22.35
N LEU A 384 -16.12 -17.15 22.38
CA LEU A 384 -17.42 -17.71 22.76
C LEU A 384 -17.46 -18.38 24.14
N LEU A 385 -16.32 -18.84 24.65
CA LEU A 385 -16.27 -19.71 25.83
C LEU A 385 -15.84 -18.98 27.10
N ASP A 386 -15.01 -17.95 26.95
CA ASP A 386 -14.45 -17.15 28.03
C ASP A 386 -14.04 -15.77 27.46
N PRO A 387 -15.01 -14.97 26.96
CA PRO A 387 -14.70 -13.70 26.30
C PRO A 387 -14.16 -12.64 27.27
N THR A 388 -14.38 -12.83 28.56
CA THR A 388 -13.93 -11.92 29.62
C THR A 388 -12.54 -12.24 30.14
N ALA A 389 -11.92 -13.34 29.70
CA ALA A 389 -10.57 -13.66 30.15
C ALA A 389 -9.61 -12.54 29.75
N PRO A 390 -8.80 -12.06 30.70
CA PRO A 390 -7.91 -10.95 30.44
C PRO A 390 -6.77 -11.38 29.49
N GLU A 391 -6.30 -10.43 28.69
CA GLU A 391 -5.17 -10.62 27.77
C GLU A 391 -3.85 -10.86 28.53
N PRO A 392 -2.92 -11.67 27.97
CA PRO A 392 -1.59 -11.82 28.54
C PRO A 392 -0.84 -10.49 28.47
N LYS A 393 0.11 -10.28 29.39
CA LYS A 393 1.09 -9.19 29.29
C LYS A 393 1.87 -9.28 27.98
N ARG A 394 2.01 -8.14 27.31
CA ARG A 394 2.68 -7.99 26.00
C ARG A 394 3.59 -6.77 26.07
N MET A 395 4.83 -6.90 25.57
CA MET A 395 5.70 -5.73 25.42
C MET A 395 5.24 -4.89 24.23
N PHE A 396 5.14 -5.50 23.05
CA PHE A 396 4.69 -4.85 21.83
C PHE A 396 3.44 -5.54 21.29
N ASN A 397 2.47 -4.75 20.85
CA ASN A 397 1.30 -5.23 20.15
C ASN A 397 1.14 -4.47 18.84
N ILE A 398 1.44 -5.15 17.74
CA ILE A 398 1.34 -4.59 16.40
C ILE A 398 -0.13 -4.57 16.00
N LYS A 399 -0.75 -3.40 15.97
CA LYS A 399 -2.20 -3.25 15.75
C LYS A 399 -2.53 -2.60 14.41
N GLY A 400 -3.57 -3.14 13.78
CA GLY A 400 -4.07 -2.70 12.49
C GLY A 400 -5.39 -1.95 12.58
N LYS A 401 -6.09 -1.91 11.46
CA LYS A 401 -7.50 -1.50 11.39
C LYS A 401 -8.33 -2.39 12.32
N GLU A 402 -9.36 -1.81 12.92
CA GLU A 402 -10.28 -2.57 13.75
C GLU A 402 -10.97 -3.67 12.93
N ARG A 403 -11.12 -4.84 13.55
CA ARG A 403 -11.87 -5.95 12.95
C ARG A 403 -13.37 -5.62 12.95
N ILE A 404 -14.09 -6.15 11.98
CA ILE A 404 -15.52 -5.94 11.83
C ILE A 404 -16.24 -7.21 12.25
N GLU A 405 -16.75 -7.21 13.47
CA GLU A 405 -17.51 -8.33 14.01
C GLU A 405 -18.94 -8.30 13.47
N LEU A 406 -19.49 -9.48 13.16
CA LEU A 406 -20.89 -9.58 12.76
C LEU A 406 -21.77 -9.35 13.99
N THR A 407 -22.78 -8.50 13.84
CA THR A 407 -23.79 -8.27 14.87
C THR A 407 -24.65 -9.53 15.09
N PRO A 408 -25.37 -9.65 16.21
CA PRO A 408 -26.26 -10.79 16.44
C PRO A 408 -27.30 -11.01 15.32
N ALA A 409 -27.85 -9.94 14.74
CA ALA A 409 -28.80 -10.03 13.63
C ALA A 409 -28.14 -10.53 12.33
N GLU A 410 -26.90 -10.12 12.08
CA GLU A 410 -26.13 -10.59 10.93
C GLU A 410 -25.68 -12.04 11.11
N LEU A 411 -25.33 -12.46 12.32
CA LEU A 411 -25.06 -13.87 12.62
C LEU A 411 -26.30 -14.74 12.42
N ALA A 412 -27.48 -14.28 12.84
CA ALA A 412 -28.73 -14.99 12.58
C ALA A 412 -28.96 -15.16 11.06
N THR A 413 -28.80 -14.07 10.31
CA THR A 413 -28.89 -14.09 8.84
C THR A 413 -27.83 -15.02 8.21
N PHE A 414 -26.59 -14.95 8.71
CA PHE A 414 -25.48 -15.79 8.27
C PHE A 414 -25.79 -17.27 8.49
N ASN A 415 -26.28 -17.63 9.67
CA ASN A 415 -26.65 -18.98 10.00
C ASN A 415 -27.78 -19.51 9.12
N THR A 416 -28.84 -18.73 8.91
CA THR A 416 -29.98 -19.14 8.09
C THR A 416 -29.65 -19.27 6.60
N SER A 417 -28.85 -18.36 6.05
CA SER A 417 -28.70 -18.23 4.59
C SER A 417 -27.34 -18.65 4.05
N TYR A 418 -26.26 -18.57 4.86
CA TYR A 418 -24.89 -18.63 4.35
C TYR A 418 -23.98 -19.68 5.03
N SER A 419 -24.29 -20.11 6.26
CA SER A 419 -23.46 -21.10 6.98
C SER A 419 -23.37 -22.45 6.28
N GLN A 420 -24.39 -22.80 5.48
CA GLN A 420 -24.42 -24.01 4.65
C GLN A 420 -23.28 -24.09 3.62
N TYR A 421 -22.64 -22.96 3.29
CA TYR A 421 -21.50 -22.91 2.37
C TYR A 421 -20.14 -23.19 3.05
N LEU A 422 -20.10 -23.26 4.38
CA LEU A 422 -18.89 -23.61 5.16
C LEU A 422 -18.68 -25.14 5.17
N LYS A 423 -18.43 -25.70 3.98
CA LYS A 423 -18.19 -27.12 3.74
C LYS A 423 -16.79 -27.37 3.24
N LYS A 424 -16.23 -28.52 3.66
CA LYS A 424 -14.88 -28.94 3.28
C LYS A 424 -14.72 -28.92 1.76
N GLY A 425 -13.64 -28.31 1.28
CA GLY A 425 -13.33 -28.15 -0.12
C GLY A 425 -14.01 -26.96 -0.81
N SER A 426 -14.96 -26.29 -0.16
CA SER A 426 -15.61 -25.10 -0.71
C SER A 426 -14.61 -23.95 -0.86
N ASN A 427 -14.71 -23.24 -1.99
CA ASN A 427 -14.04 -21.99 -2.28
C ASN A 427 -15.03 -20.85 -2.52
N TYR A 428 -16.26 -21.01 -2.02
CA TYR A 428 -17.35 -20.12 -2.31
C TYR A 428 -18.20 -19.86 -1.07
N LEU A 429 -18.35 -18.59 -0.72
CA LEU A 429 -19.19 -18.08 0.35
C LEU A 429 -19.88 -16.80 -0.17
N PRO A 430 -21.11 -16.91 -0.72
CA PRO A 430 -21.80 -15.81 -1.39
C PRO A 430 -22.46 -14.84 -0.40
N TYR A 431 -21.73 -14.41 0.63
CA TYR A 431 -22.24 -13.47 1.62
C TYR A 431 -21.89 -12.03 1.21
N PRO A 432 -22.86 -11.19 0.78
CA PRO A 432 -22.56 -9.89 0.17
C PRO A 432 -21.80 -8.91 1.06
N LYS A 433 -21.95 -9.03 2.39
CA LYS A 433 -21.21 -8.19 3.35
C LYS A 433 -19.70 -8.35 3.22
N LEU A 434 -19.19 -9.47 2.69
CA LEU A 434 -17.76 -9.66 2.48
C LEU A 434 -17.21 -8.88 1.28
N TYR A 435 -18.06 -8.52 0.30
CA TYR A 435 -17.58 -8.05 -1.01
C TYR A 435 -16.78 -6.74 -0.96
N PRO A 436 -17.12 -5.74 -0.13
CA PRO A 436 -16.30 -4.53 0.02
C PRO A 436 -14.91 -4.80 0.62
N TYR A 437 -14.70 -5.95 1.26
CA TYR A 437 -13.47 -6.32 1.96
C TYR A 437 -12.62 -7.29 1.17
N TYR A 438 -12.66 -7.18 -0.16
CA TYR A 438 -11.78 -7.94 -1.06
C TYR A 438 -10.30 -7.81 -0.64
N GLY A 439 -9.60 -8.94 -0.57
CA GLY A 439 -8.23 -9.00 -0.08
C GLY A 439 -8.09 -8.86 1.45
N GLY A 440 -9.19 -8.85 2.21
CA GLY A 440 -9.23 -9.08 3.66
C GLY A 440 -9.35 -10.57 4.00
N MET A 441 -9.68 -10.91 5.24
CA MET A 441 -9.91 -12.29 5.67
C MET A 441 -11.26 -12.40 6.39
N PHE A 442 -11.99 -13.48 6.11
CA PHE A 442 -13.17 -13.87 6.86
C PHE A 442 -12.77 -14.94 7.88
N TYR A 443 -13.22 -14.80 9.12
CA TYR A 443 -13.06 -15.77 10.19
C TYR A 443 -14.42 -16.15 10.77
N ALA A 444 -14.67 -17.44 10.96
CA ALA A 444 -15.90 -17.96 11.54
C ALA A 444 -15.60 -19.00 12.65
N LEU A 445 -16.37 -18.92 13.72
CA LEU A 445 -16.29 -19.77 14.91
C LEU A 445 -17.69 -20.25 15.30
N SER A 446 -17.84 -21.56 15.41
CA SER A 446 -19.06 -22.26 15.78
C SER A 446 -19.26 -22.31 17.30
N ASN A 447 -20.50 -22.38 17.76
CA ASN A 447 -20.82 -22.77 19.14
C ASN A 447 -20.58 -24.27 19.42
N GLU A 448 -20.48 -25.09 18.36
CA GLU A 448 -20.24 -26.52 18.47
C GLU A 448 -18.77 -26.85 18.73
N VAL A 449 -18.55 -27.82 19.62
CA VAL A 449 -17.23 -28.34 19.94
C VAL A 449 -16.81 -29.38 18.89
N GLU A 450 -15.65 -29.17 18.29
CA GLU A 450 -14.99 -30.12 17.39
C GLU A 450 -14.31 -31.22 18.20
N ILE A 451 -13.46 -30.84 19.16
CA ILE A 451 -12.63 -31.76 19.95
C ILE A 451 -12.51 -31.27 21.40
N TYR A 452 -12.46 -32.22 22.34
CA TYR A 452 -12.06 -31.97 23.72
C TYR A 452 -10.60 -32.40 23.94
N ARG A 453 -9.71 -31.47 24.27
CA ARG A 453 -8.31 -31.76 24.60
C ARG A 453 -8.23 -32.61 25.86
N ASN A 454 -7.37 -33.61 25.84
CA ASN A 454 -7.16 -34.54 26.96
C ASN A 454 -8.44 -35.20 27.49
N GLY A 455 -9.54 -35.18 26.72
CA GLY A 455 -10.86 -35.63 27.16
C GLY A 455 -11.56 -34.74 28.19
N ASN A 456 -10.97 -33.62 28.62
CA ASN A 456 -11.53 -32.75 29.65
C ASN A 456 -12.67 -31.90 29.07
N ARG A 457 -13.86 -32.01 29.66
CA ARG A 457 -15.06 -31.28 29.24
C ARG A 457 -15.38 -30.08 30.11
N ASP A 458 -14.78 -29.96 31.28
CA ASP A 458 -15.12 -28.93 32.26
C ASP A 458 -14.35 -27.64 32.02
N ASN A 459 -13.12 -27.75 31.52
CA ASN A 459 -12.29 -26.59 31.19
C ASN A 459 -12.67 -26.01 29.81
N PRO A 460 -13.11 -24.74 29.74
CA PRO A 460 -13.37 -24.07 28.46
C PRO A 460 -12.19 -24.10 27.49
N ARG A 461 -10.95 -24.08 27.99
CA ARG A 461 -9.73 -24.10 27.14
C ARG A 461 -9.44 -25.46 26.50
N ASP A 462 -10.04 -26.52 27.05
CA ASP A 462 -9.95 -27.86 26.46
C ASP A 462 -11.03 -28.07 25.39
N ARG A 463 -12.04 -27.19 25.29
CA ARG A 463 -13.07 -27.23 24.25
C ARG A 463 -12.59 -26.52 22.98
N VAL A 464 -12.18 -27.28 21.98
CA VAL A 464 -11.82 -26.74 20.66
C VAL A 464 -13.08 -26.65 19.81
N LEU A 465 -13.56 -25.43 19.59
CA LEU A 465 -14.73 -25.16 18.74
C LEU A 465 -14.41 -25.28 17.26
N TYR A 466 -15.40 -25.75 16.46
CA TYR A 466 -15.32 -25.72 15.00
C TYR A 466 -15.07 -24.29 14.53
N ARG A 467 -14.11 -24.13 13.62
CA ARG A 467 -13.74 -22.84 13.04
C ARG A 467 -13.14 -23.01 11.67
N ASP A 468 -13.22 -21.95 10.88
CA ASP A 468 -12.48 -21.85 9.63
C ASP A 468 -12.32 -20.37 9.24
N PHE A 469 -11.35 -20.09 8.38
CA PHE A 469 -11.00 -18.75 7.94
C PHE A 469 -10.36 -18.78 6.55
N SER A 470 -10.57 -17.73 5.75
CA SER A 470 -10.04 -17.65 4.39
C SER A 470 -9.97 -16.21 3.90
N ARG A 471 -9.04 -15.92 2.99
CA ARG A 471 -8.91 -14.63 2.33
C ARG A 471 -10.11 -14.41 1.41
N ILE A 472 -10.66 -13.21 1.48
CA ILE A 472 -11.87 -12.81 0.75
C ILE A 472 -11.48 -12.48 -0.70
N GLY A 473 -11.99 -13.29 -1.63
CA GLY A 473 -11.91 -13.07 -3.06
C GLY A 473 -13.09 -12.26 -3.61
N ARG A 474 -13.18 -12.15 -4.93
CA ARG A 474 -14.24 -11.37 -5.60
C ARG A 474 -15.57 -12.13 -5.61
N ASN A 475 -16.69 -11.44 -5.38
CA ASN A 475 -18.06 -11.96 -5.53
C ASN A 475 -18.30 -13.29 -4.81
N GLY A 476 -17.82 -13.41 -3.57
CA GLY A 476 -18.01 -14.61 -2.74
C GLY A 476 -16.98 -15.71 -2.97
N ALA A 477 -16.01 -15.53 -3.87
CA ALA A 477 -14.86 -16.42 -3.95
C ALA A 477 -14.02 -16.34 -2.67
N LEU A 478 -13.44 -17.47 -2.28
CA LEU A 478 -12.45 -17.60 -1.21
C LEU A 478 -11.12 -18.04 -1.83
N THR A 479 -10.00 -17.53 -1.31
CA THR A 479 -8.67 -17.86 -1.86
C THR A 479 -8.23 -19.24 -1.36
N GLU A 480 -8.33 -19.46 -0.06
CA GLU A 480 -8.05 -20.75 0.56
C GLU A 480 -9.35 -21.54 0.77
N ARG A 481 -9.30 -22.84 0.48
CA ARG A 481 -10.45 -23.72 0.66
C ARG A 481 -10.83 -23.83 2.12
N ILE A 482 -12.13 -23.92 2.38
CA ILE A 482 -12.65 -24.40 3.67
C ILE A 482 -12.11 -25.82 3.88
N VAL A 483 -11.53 -26.09 5.05
CA VAL A 483 -10.80 -27.34 5.33
C VAL A 483 -11.64 -28.37 6.08
N LYS A 484 -12.78 -27.95 6.65
CA LYS A 484 -13.68 -28.82 7.41
C LYS A 484 -15.15 -28.47 7.23
N ASP A 485 -16.02 -29.43 7.50
CA ASP A 485 -17.47 -29.21 7.50
C ASP A 485 -17.88 -28.57 8.83
N ILE A 486 -18.19 -27.28 8.79
CA ILE A 486 -18.77 -26.62 9.97
C ILE A 486 -20.26 -26.99 10.02
N PRO A 487 -20.80 -27.34 11.22
CA PRO A 487 -22.22 -27.59 11.38
C PRO A 487 -23.05 -26.39 10.88
N THR A 488 -24.05 -26.67 10.05
CA THR A 488 -24.89 -25.62 9.48
C THR A 488 -25.72 -24.96 10.59
N GLY A 489 -25.78 -23.64 10.60
CA GLY A 489 -26.58 -22.86 11.54
C GLY A 489 -25.93 -22.65 12.92
N SER A 490 -24.67 -23.05 13.12
CA SER A 490 -24.04 -23.04 14.44
C SER A 490 -23.02 -21.92 14.67
N ILE A 491 -22.83 -20.98 13.75
CA ILE A 491 -21.84 -19.91 13.90
C ILE A 491 -22.24 -18.99 15.05
N GLY A 492 -21.41 -18.96 16.09
CA GLY A 492 -21.60 -18.10 17.26
C GLY A 492 -20.82 -16.78 17.15
N TYR A 493 -19.72 -16.78 16.40
CA TYR A 493 -18.88 -15.60 16.21
C TYR A 493 -18.30 -15.61 14.79
N ALA A 494 -18.30 -14.45 14.15
CA ALA A 494 -17.64 -14.26 12.86
C ALA A 494 -17.15 -12.82 12.74
N ALA A 495 -16.02 -12.66 12.07
CA ALA A 495 -15.41 -11.35 11.88
C ALA A 495 -14.76 -11.25 10.50
N ILE A 496 -14.70 -10.01 10.03
CA ILE A 496 -13.94 -9.61 8.86
C ILE A 496 -12.70 -8.89 9.36
N ILE A 497 -11.53 -9.37 8.95
CA ILE A 497 -10.24 -8.74 9.20
C ILE A 497 -9.92 -7.93 7.94
N PRO A 498 -9.97 -6.58 8.00
CA PRO A 498 -9.72 -5.73 6.84
C PRO A 498 -8.28 -5.85 6.32
N LYS A 499 -8.10 -5.52 5.04
CA LYS A 499 -6.78 -5.33 4.46
C LYS A 499 -6.17 -4.00 4.90
N GLU A 500 -4.90 -4.03 5.26
CA GLU A 500 -4.10 -2.82 5.45
C GLU A 500 -3.71 -2.21 4.11
N ASP A 501 -3.42 -0.91 4.11
CA ASP A 501 -3.04 -0.21 2.88
C ASP A 501 -1.64 -0.64 2.43
N ASP A 502 -0.74 -0.82 3.41
CA ASP A 502 0.65 -1.24 3.19
C ASP A 502 1.14 -2.24 4.26
N PHE A 503 2.24 -2.92 3.96
CA PHE A 503 2.96 -3.71 4.94
C PHE A 503 3.59 -2.83 6.02
N LEU A 504 3.49 -3.23 7.28
CA LEU A 504 4.20 -2.61 8.40
C LEU A 504 5.44 -3.42 8.71
N GLU A 505 6.55 -2.72 8.92
CA GLU A 505 7.84 -3.30 9.22
C GLU A 505 8.21 -3.00 10.67
N PHE A 506 8.52 -4.07 11.40
CA PHE A 506 8.99 -4.03 12.78
C PHE A 506 10.34 -4.75 12.84
N GLU A 507 11.43 -3.99 12.88
CA GLU A 507 12.76 -4.52 13.14
C GLU A 507 12.98 -4.59 14.66
N CYS A 508 13.21 -5.80 15.14
CA CYS A 508 13.28 -6.10 16.56
C CYS A 508 14.54 -5.51 17.23
N PRO A 509 14.46 -5.21 18.54
CA PRO A 509 15.66 -5.07 19.37
C PRO A 509 16.28 -6.44 19.64
N HIS A 510 17.49 -6.45 20.21
CA HIS A 510 18.01 -7.66 20.85
C HIS A 510 17.32 -7.85 22.19
N PHE A 511 16.48 -8.88 22.29
CA PHE A 511 15.88 -9.29 23.55
C PHE A 511 16.86 -10.15 24.34
N ILE A 512 17.24 -9.69 25.54
CA ILE A 512 17.99 -10.47 26.51
C ILE A 512 17.10 -10.70 27.73
N GLU A 513 16.49 -11.87 27.77
CA GLU A 513 15.58 -12.23 28.84
C GLU A 513 16.33 -12.84 30.01
N LEU A 514 16.43 -12.08 31.10
CA LEU A 514 16.91 -12.57 32.39
C LEU A 514 15.73 -12.81 33.33
N GLY A 515 15.77 -13.88 34.11
CA GLY A 515 14.79 -14.18 35.17
C GLY A 515 14.07 -15.52 35.03
N ASP A 516 13.60 -16.03 36.16
CA ASP A 516 13.05 -17.38 36.30
C ASP A 516 11.51 -17.40 36.41
N SER A 517 10.81 -16.39 35.90
CA SER A 517 9.34 -16.28 36.06
C SER A 517 8.61 -15.73 34.84
N ARG A 518 9.26 -15.77 33.66
CA ARG A 518 8.70 -15.25 32.40
C ARG A 518 7.35 -15.86 32.07
N ARG A 519 6.33 -14.99 31.94
CA ARG A 519 4.98 -15.38 31.50
C ARG A 519 4.30 -14.30 30.63
N PHE A 520 5.03 -13.71 29.69
CA PHE A 520 4.53 -12.65 28.80
C PHE A 520 4.90 -12.91 27.32
N LEU A 521 4.41 -12.05 26.43
CA LEU A 521 4.76 -12.00 25.01
C LEU A 521 5.65 -10.79 24.71
N ASN A 522 6.68 -10.99 23.89
CA ASN A 522 7.51 -9.86 23.45
C ASN A 522 6.77 -9.13 22.32
N ILE A 523 6.20 -9.87 21.37
CA ILE A 523 5.49 -9.33 20.22
C ILE A 523 4.18 -10.09 20.03
N GLU A 524 3.06 -9.40 20.17
CA GLU A 524 1.77 -9.85 19.62
C GLU A 524 1.51 -9.18 18.27
N VAL A 525 1.11 -9.95 17.28
CA VAL A 525 0.70 -9.47 15.97
C VAL A 525 -0.82 -9.55 15.87
N SER A 526 -1.45 -8.39 16.08
CA SER A 526 -2.90 -8.16 15.94
C SER A 526 -3.22 -7.37 14.65
N ARG A 527 -2.31 -7.36 13.69
CA ARG A 527 -2.37 -6.63 12.42
C ARG A 527 -2.01 -7.57 11.27
N PRO A 528 -2.77 -7.61 10.16
CA PRO A 528 -2.35 -8.34 8.98
C PRO A 528 -1.30 -7.57 8.18
N MET A 529 -0.62 -8.22 7.23
CA MET A 529 0.42 -7.60 6.39
C MET A 529 1.57 -7.01 7.21
N VAL A 530 2.25 -7.85 7.99
CA VAL A 530 3.35 -7.44 8.89
C VAL A 530 4.64 -8.17 8.53
N ARG A 531 5.75 -7.44 8.56
CA ARG A 531 7.11 -7.97 8.51
C ARG A 531 7.81 -7.75 9.84
N ILE A 532 8.13 -8.85 10.52
CA ILE A 532 8.97 -8.86 11.72
C ILE A 532 10.36 -9.24 11.26
N LYS A 533 11.34 -8.40 11.57
CA LYS A 533 12.70 -8.52 11.05
C LYS A 533 13.73 -8.55 12.16
N ASN A 534 14.84 -9.24 11.88
CA ASN A 534 16.06 -9.18 12.69
C ASN A 534 15.79 -9.55 14.16
N LEU A 535 14.92 -10.54 14.40
CA LEU A 535 14.66 -11.00 15.75
C LEU A 535 15.95 -11.59 16.31
N VAL A 536 16.53 -10.97 17.33
CA VAL A 536 17.60 -11.57 18.11
C VAL A 536 17.09 -11.78 19.53
N HIS A 537 17.08 -13.03 19.98
CA HIS A 537 16.61 -13.38 21.31
C HIS A 537 17.61 -14.28 22.02
N THR A 538 17.88 -13.95 23.27
CA THR A 538 18.69 -14.78 24.16
C THR A 538 18.00 -14.86 25.49
N SER A 539 17.90 -16.07 26.07
CA SER A 539 17.47 -16.20 27.45
C SER A 539 18.53 -16.78 28.36
N TRP A 540 18.66 -16.17 29.52
CA TRP A 540 19.50 -16.63 30.61
C TRP A 540 18.68 -16.76 31.89
N GLN A 541 18.70 -17.95 32.46
CA GLN A 541 17.99 -18.31 33.69
C GLN A 541 18.98 -18.88 34.68
N THR A 542 18.51 -19.11 35.91
CA THR A 542 19.19 -20.07 36.77
C THR A 542 18.90 -21.50 36.31
N ALA A 543 19.89 -22.39 36.39
CA ALA A 543 19.76 -23.77 35.88
C ALA A 543 18.74 -24.65 36.63
N SER A 544 18.07 -24.11 37.66
CA SER A 544 17.15 -24.83 38.53
C SER A 544 15.67 -24.74 38.14
N THR A 545 15.30 -23.93 37.13
CA THR A 545 13.89 -23.64 36.85
C THR A 545 13.57 -23.75 35.36
N SER A 546 12.86 -24.82 34.99
CA SER A 546 12.21 -24.93 33.68
C SER A 546 10.99 -24.00 33.66
N LEU A 547 10.82 -23.20 32.60
CA LEU A 547 9.66 -22.33 32.44
C LEU A 547 8.64 -22.83 31.41
N GLU A 548 8.86 -24.00 30.81
CA GLU A 548 7.98 -24.73 29.87
C GLU A 548 7.15 -23.85 28.91
N SER A 549 7.44 -23.93 27.61
CA SER A 549 6.68 -23.29 26.52
C SER A 549 6.73 -21.76 26.51
N ARG A 550 7.87 -21.21 26.10
CA ARG A 550 8.01 -19.76 25.84
C ARG A 550 7.50 -19.39 24.45
N VAL A 551 6.67 -18.37 24.39
CA VAL A 551 6.25 -17.70 23.13
C VAL A 551 6.80 -16.28 23.12
N VAL A 552 7.61 -15.95 22.13
CA VAL A 552 8.21 -14.62 21.94
C VAL A 552 7.37 -13.80 20.97
N ILE A 553 7.02 -14.41 19.84
CA ILE A 553 6.15 -13.86 18.81
C ILE A 553 4.86 -14.67 18.79
N SER A 554 3.73 -14.00 18.94
CA SER A 554 2.41 -14.58 18.73
C SER A 554 1.68 -13.81 17.63
N ALA A 555 0.95 -14.52 16.78
CA ALA A 555 -0.02 -13.91 15.87
C ALA A 555 -1.34 -14.68 15.96
N ARG A 556 -2.46 -13.97 15.92
CA ARG A 556 -3.79 -14.59 16.03
C ARG A 556 -4.79 -13.91 15.09
N GLU A 557 -5.53 -14.71 14.34
CA GLU A 557 -6.67 -14.22 13.53
C GLU A 557 -6.24 -13.10 12.57
N VAL A 558 -5.12 -13.28 11.86
CA VAL A 558 -4.54 -12.31 10.92
C VAL A 558 -4.14 -13.00 9.60
N PHE A 559 -3.51 -12.27 8.69
CA PHE A 559 -2.97 -12.83 7.46
C PHE A 559 -1.72 -12.09 7.00
N ASP A 560 -0.93 -12.72 6.13
CA ASP A 560 0.28 -12.17 5.52
C ASP A 560 1.29 -11.74 6.61
N VAL A 561 1.75 -12.70 7.42
CA VAL A 561 2.74 -12.50 8.50
C VAL A 561 4.09 -13.05 8.07
N PHE A 562 5.10 -12.18 8.05
CA PHE A 562 6.46 -12.50 7.60
C PHE A 562 7.43 -12.35 8.78
N CYS A 563 8.14 -13.42 9.12
CA CYS A 563 9.23 -13.43 10.08
C CYS A 563 10.54 -13.64 9.32
N GLU A 564 11.40 -12.62 9.26
CA GLU A 564 12.59 -12.61 8.42
C GLU A 564 13.85 -12.37 9.27
N TYR A 565 14.89 -13.17 9.04
CA TYR A 565 16.20 -13.03 9.71
C TYR A 565 16.10 -13.10 11.23
N GLY A 566 15.81 -14.29 11.76
CA GLY A 566 15.70 -14.52 13.20
C GLY A 566 16.83 -15.36 13.76
N GLU A 567 17.31 -15.05 14.96
CA GLU A 567 18.23 -15.86 15.74
C GLU A 567 17.73 -15.94 17.19
N THR A 568 17.52 -17.16 17.69
CA THR A 568 17.05 -17.37 19.06
C THR A 568 17.79 -18.51 19.73
N THR A 569 18.25 -18.30 20.96
CA THR A 569 19.03 -19.29 21.72
C THR A 569 18.35 -19.64 23.04
N CYS A 570 18.11 -20.93 23.29
CA CYS A 570 17.38 -21.38 24.48
C CYS A 570 18.33 -21.61 25.64
N HIS A 571 17.79 -21.52 26.85
CA HIS A 571 18.56 -21.87 28.04
C HIS A 571 18.80 -23.40 28.08
N PRO A 572 20.00 -23.90 28.41
CA PRO A 572 20.31 -25.33 28.36
C PRO A 572 19.44 -26.24 29.24
N ALA A 573 18.78 -25.68 30.25
CA ALA A 573 17.88 -26.42 31.14
C ALA A 573 16.47 -26.63 30.55
N GLU A 574 16.13 -25.94 29.46
CA GLU A 574 14.81 -26.05 28.82
C GLU A 574 14.81 -27.21 27.81
N ASN A 575 13.87 -28.15 27.96
CA ASN A 575 13.73 -29.28 27.02
C ASN A 575 13.10 -28.87 25.67
N GLY A 576 12.56 -27.65 25.56
CA GLY A 576 12.06 -27.06 24.32
C GLY A 576 11.04 -25.93 24.53
N SER A 577 10.93 -25.01 23.58
CA SER A 577 10.01 -23.86 23.61
C SER A 577 9.61 -23.38 22.21
N TYR A 578 8.47 -22.67 22.09
CA TYR A 578 7.90 -22.22 20.81
C TYR A 578 8.07 -20.71 20.61
N VAL A 579 9.21 -20.25 20.08
CA VAL A 579 9.45 -18.80 19.87
C VAL A 579 8.31 -18.17 19.09
N ILE A 580 7.93 -18.80 17.99
CA ILE A 580 6.92 -18.30 17.07
C ILE A 580 5.68 -19.17 17.22
N CYS A 581 4.59 -18.60 17.73
CA CYS A 581 3.30 -19.25 17.87
C CYS A 581 2.25 -18.54 17.01
N ILE A 582 1.78 -19.18 15.95
CA ILE A 582 0.83 -18.56 15.01
C ILE A 582 -0.50 -19.29 15.05
N ARG A 583 -1.59 -18.52 15.10
CA ARG A 583 -2.96 -19.00 15.26
C ARG A 583 -3.91 -18.43 14.24
N ASP A 584 -4.80 -19.27 13.71
CA ASP A 584 -5.93 -18.86 12.89
C ASP A 584 -5.51 -17.87 11.76
N THR A 585 -4.40 -18.17 11.07
CA THR A 585 -3.71 -17.21 10.18
C THR A 585 -3.53 -17.75 8.77
N CYS A 586 -3.73 -16.89 7.77
CA CYS A 586 -3.41 -17.16 6.36
C CYS A 586 -2.04 -16.59 5.98
N ASN A 587 -1.28 -17.30 5.15
CA ASN A 587 0.00 -16.87 4.57
C ASN A 587 1.03 -16.44 5.62
N VAL A 588 1.66 -17.44 6.22
CA VAL A 588 2.76 -17.26 7.17
C VAL A 588 4.07 -17.56 6.44
N HIS A 589 5.00 -16.63 6.47
CA HIS A 589 6.33 -16.77 5.90
C HIS A 589 7.35 -16.71 7.02
N ILE A 590 8.26 -17.67 7.06
CA ILE A 590 9.40 -17.66 7.99
C ILE A 590 10.66 -17.92 7.20
N ASP A 591 11.56 -16.94 7.13
CA ASP A 591 12.72 -17.01 6.26
C ASP A 591 14.00 -16.61 7.01
N ASN A 592 15.08 -17.37 6.80
CA ASN A 592 16.38 -17.17 7.43
C ASN A 592 16.31 -17.20 8.96
N TYR A 593 15.55 -18.13 9.52
CA TYR A 593 15.41 -18.27 10.97
C TYR A 593 16.38 -19.32 11.54
N TYR A 594 17.05 -19.03 12.64
CA TYR A 594 17.98 -19.92 13.33
C TYR A 594 17.61 -20.07 14.80
N GLY A 595 16.87 -21.13 15.13
CA GLY A 595 16.54 -21.52 16.49
C GLY A 595 17.49 -22.57 17.02
N LEU A 596 18.26 -22.23 18.07
CA LEU A 596 19.22 -23.12 18.73
C LEU A 596 18.67 -23.68 20.05
N HIS A 597 19.15 -24.89 20.41
CA HIS A 597 18.98 -25.53 21.71
C HIS A 597 17.53 -25.66 22.24
N GLY A 598 16.56 -25.99 21.38
CA GLY A 598 15.18 -26.27 21.81
C GLY A 598 14.14 -25.24 21.40
N TRP A 599 14.53 -24.15 20.72
CA TRP A 599 13.58 -23.22 20.11
C TRP A 599 12.97 -23.72 18.80
N GLY A 600 11.71 -23.37 18.59
CA GLY A 600 10.91 -23.88 17.48
C GLY A 600 9.73 -23.01 17.07
N PHE A 601 8.96 -23.56 16.15
CA PHE A 601 7.71 -23.00 15.62
C PHE A 601 6.51 -23.79 16.13
N GLN A 602 5.40 -23.09 16.41
CA GLN A 602 4.12 -23.68 16.72
C GLN A 602 3.01 -23.09 15.85
N GLY A 603 2.28 -23.97 15.16
CA GLY A 603 1.00 -23.63 14.54
C GLY A 603 -0.16 -24.11 15.40
N HIS A 604 -1.06 -23.22 15.83
CA HIS A 604 -2.15 -23.55 16.74
C HIS A 604 -3.50 -23.18 16.14
N HIS A 605 -4.50 -24.06 16.21
CA HIS A 605 -5.85 -23.83 15.67
C HIS A 605 -5.98 -23.58 14.15
N GLY A 606 -4.89 -23.69 13.40
CA GLY A 606 -4.89 -23.73 11.94
C GLY A 606 -4.01 -22.65 11.31
N ILE A 607 -3.28 -23.02 10.25
CA ILE A 607 -2.53 -22.09 9.40
C ILE A 607 -2.79 -22.49 7.96
N LYS A 608 -3.17 -21.52 7.12
CA LYS A 608 -3.36 -21.78 5.69
C LYS A 608 -2.27 -21.10 4.89
N GLY A 609 -1.36 -21.90 4.34
CA GLY A 609 -0.16 -21.41 3.66
C GLY A 609 0.93 -21.08 4.67
N LEU A 610 1.79 -22.06 4.95
CA LEU A 610 3.04 -21.87 5.69
C LEU A 610 4.20 -22.05 4.71
N TYR A 611 5.02 -21.01 4.59
CA TYR A 611 6.16 -20.96 3.70
C TYR A 611 7.41 -20.75 4.53
N GLY A 612 8.50 -21.42 4.18
CA GLY A 612 9.78 -21.11 4.79
C GLY A 612 10.98 -21.44 3.96
N ASN A 613 12.01 -20.61 4.10
CA ASN A 613 13.25 -20.69 3.36
C ASN A 613 14.46 -20.54 4.29
N ARG A 614 15.43 -21.46 4.19
CA ARG A 614 16.70 -21.44 4.97
C ARG A 614 16.49 -21.29 6.49
N ASN A 615 15.64 -22.12 7.07
CA ASN A 615 15.39 -22.13 8.51
C ASN A 615 16.04 -23.33 9.20
N THR A 616 16.47 -23.12 10.44
CA THR A 616 16.84 -24.16 11.40
C THR A 616 15.91 -24.05 12.60
N PHE A 617 15.11 -25.09 12.83
CA PHE A 617 14.30 -25.23 14.02
C PHE A 617 14.70 -26.52 14.73
N ASN A 618 14.78 -26.50 16.06
CA ASN A 618 14.93 -27.76 16.81
C ASN A 618 13.61 -28.45 17.06
N ARG A 619 12.50 -27.72 16.95
CA ARG A 619 11.15 -28.22 17.17
C ARG A 619 10.15 -27.53 16.24
N VAL A 620 9.21 -28.28 15.69
CA VAL A 620 8.10 -27.75 14.89
C VAL A 620 6.85 -28.52 15.29
N ASP A 621 5.92 -27.84 15.95
CA ASP A 621 4.72 -28.47 16.48
C ASP A 621 3.47 -27.86 15.85
N PHE A 622 2.59 -28.73 15.38
CA PHE A 622 1.28 -28.32 14.88
C PHE A 622 0.21 -28.82 15.83
N HIS A 623 -0.33 -27.88 16.60
CA HIS A 623 -1.56 -28.05 17.36
C HIS A 623 -2.77 -27.65 16.51
N SER A 624 -2.71 -27.96 15.21
CA SER A 624 -3.76 -27.70 14.23
C SER A 624 -4.61 -28.95 14.00
N PHE A 625 -5.88 -28.72 13.70
CA PHE A 625 -6.65 -29.61 12.84
C PHE A 625 -7.21 -28.76 11.71
N GLY A 626 -6.75 -29.07 10.49
CA GLY A 626 -6.96 -28.33 9.25
C GLY A 626 -5.68 -28.30 8.43
#